data_AF-A0A6G7BXI8-F1
#
_entry.id   AF-A0A6G7BXI8-F1
#
_cell.length_a   1.000
_cell.length_b   1.000
_cell.length_c   1.000
_cell.angle_alpha   90.00
_cell.angle_beta   90.00
_cell.angle_gamma   90.00
#
_symmetry.space_group_name_H-M   'P 1'
#
loop_
_entity.id
_entity.type
_entity.pdbx_description
1 polymer ?
#
loop_
_entity_poly.entity_id
_entity_poly.type
_entity_poly.pdbx_seq_one_letter_code
_entity_poly.pdbx_strand_id
1 'polypeptide(L)'
;MNRLETINKDLSEKIDRSTNETILNRINLNTCDFAINEGNLSDNKIVEEINSKLQNKEVISDDDIQTISDLMERHDELYFDYDDNGQGEEAMIEFGKTRALASLLYALQYYNTTNIDLLKESIYEASMINEDNSDFFNTLQNMIE
;
A
#
# COMPACT_ATOMS: atom_id res chain seq x y z
N MET A 1 -14.84 1.21 12.25
CA MET A 1 -13.72 2.14 12.34
C MET A 1 -12.55 1.46 11.66
N ASN A 2 -12.16 1.97 10.48
CA ASN A 2 -11.01 1.44 9.76
C ASN A 2 -9.72 2.06 10.34
N ARG A 3 -8.55 1.49 10.04
CA ARG A 3 -7.28 1.94 10.63
C ARG A 3 -6.85 3.33 10.14
N LEU A 4 -7.11 3.70 8.89
CA LEU A 4 -6.83 5.06 8.38
C LEU A 4 -7.58 6.14 9.17
N GLU A 5 -8.84 5.88 9.56
CA GLU A 5 -9.64 6.81 10.37
C GLU A 5 -8.95 7.18 11.70
N THR A 6 -8.11 6.28 12.24
CA THR A 6 -7.40 6.49 13.51
C THR A 6 -6.20 7.44 13.41
N ILE A 7 -5.63 7.59 12.21
CA ILE A 7 -4.43 8.42 11.96
C ILE A 7 -4.75 9.65 11.10
N ASN A 8 -5.77 9.57 10.24
CA ASN A 8 -6.22 10.69 9.39
C ASN A 8 -7.73 10.58 9.11
N LYS A 9 -8.53 11.00 10.09
CA LYS A 9 -9.99 10.97 10.02
C LYS A 9 -10.56 11.75 8.84
N ASP A 10 -10.03 12.95 8.56
CA ASP A 10 -10.53 13.80 7.47
C ASP A 10 -10.36 13.14 6.10
N LEU A 11 -9.18 12.57 5.83
CA LEU A 11 -8.93 11.85 4.59
C LEU A 11 -9.84 10.61 4.46
N SER A 12 -10.01 9.83 5.54
CA SER A 12 -10.93 8.68 5.54
C SER A 12 -12.35 9.11 5.19
N GLU A 13 -12.88 10.16 5.83
CA GLU A 13 -14.23 10.66 5.54
C GLU A 13 -14.38 11.20 4.11
N LYS A 14 -13.35 11.87 3.58
CA LYS A 14 -13.32 12.36 2.20
C LYS A 14 -13.37 11.21 1.19
N ILE A 15 -12.60 10.14 1.42
CA ILE A 15 -12.62 8.94 0.58
C ILE A 15 -14.01 8.29 0.60
N ASP A 16 -14.60 8.09 1.79
CA ASP A 16 -15.92 7.46 1.95
C ASP A 16 -17.05 8.23 1.24
N ARG A 17 -16.93 9.56 1.14
CA ARG A 17 -17.91 10.42 0.46
C ARG A 17 -17.63 10.60 -1.03
N SER A 18 -16.45 10.24 -1.51
CA SER A 18 -16.09 10.41 -2.91
C SER A 18 -16.82 9.41 -3.79
N THR A 19 -17.51 9.92 -4.81
CA THR A 19 -18.17 9.11 -5.85
C THR A 19 -17.41 9.11 -7.17
N ASN A 20 -16.28 9.83 -7.23
CA ASN A 20 -15.49 9.98 -8.44
C ASN A 20 -14.46 8.85 -8.54
N GLU A 21 -14.82 7.77 -9.24
CA GLU A 21 -13.95 6.61 -9.48
C GLU A 21 -12.60 6.98 -10.11
N THR A 22 -12.54 8.04 -10.91
CA THR A 22 -11.27 8.49 -11.51
C THR A 22 -10.32 9.04 -10.44
N ILE A 23 -10.85 9.79 -9.47
CA ILE A 23 -10.07 10.31 -8.35
C ILE A 23 -9.62 9.15 -7.44
N LEU A 24 -10.53 8.24 -7.10
CA LEU A 24 -10.21 7.09 -6.23
C LEU A 24 -9.15 6.17 -6.85
N ASN A 25 -9.23 5.92 -8.17
CA ASN A 25 -8.18 5.19 -8.87
C ASN A 25 -6.84 5.93 -8.89
N ARG A 26 -6.83 7.26 -9.03
CA ARG A 26 -5.59 8.05 -8.94
C ARG A 26 -4.95 7.96 -7.56
N ILE A 27 -5.77 7.97 -6.50
CA ILE A 27 -5.31 7.78 -5.12
C ILE A 27 -4.72 6.39 -4.94
N ASN A 28 -5.39 5.36 -5.46
CA ASN A 28 -4.88 3.99 -5.41
C ASN A 28 -3.49 3.88 -6.07
N LEU A 29 -3.34 4.44 -7.28
CA LEU A 29 -2.06 4.45 -7.99
C LEU A 29 -0.97 5.23 -7.24
N ASN A 30 -1.29 6.42 -6.71
CA ASN A 30 -0.32 7.20 -5.94
C ASN A 30 0.08 6.51 -4.64
N THR A 31 -0.85 5.76 -4.02
CA THR A 31 -0.57 4.95 -2.84
C THR A 31 0.39 3.82 -3.17
N CYS A 32 0.19 3.14 -4.31
CA CYS A 32 1.11 2.09 -4.79
C CYS A 32 2.50 2.67 -5.09
N ASP A 33 2.57 3.75 -5.84
CA ASP A 33 3.85 4.37 -6.21
C ASP A 33 4.62 4.85 -4.97
N PHE A 34 3.93 5.45 -3.99
CA PHE A 34 4.53 5.81 -2.70
C PHE A 34 5.03 4.57 -1.96
N ALA A 35 4.20 3.54 -1.81
CA ALA A 35 4.56 2.32 -1.10
C ALA A 35 5.78 1.61 -1.73
N ILE A 36 5.83 1.51 -3.06
CA ILE A 36 6.95 0.89 -3.78
C ILE A 36 8.26 1.65 -3.54
N ASN A 37 8.21 2.98 -3.62
CA ASN A 37 9.39 3.82 -3.45
C ASN A 37 9.89 3.80 -1.99
N GLU A 38 9.02 4.06 -1.02
CA GLU A 38 9.41 4.10 0.39
C GLU A 38 9.77 2.70 0.93
N GLY A 39 9.11 1.66 0.43
CA GLY A 39 9.43 0.27 0.75
C GLY A 39 10.70 -0.26 0.08
N ASN A 40 11.39 0.54 -0.75
CA ASN A 40 12.55 0.13 -1.54
C ASN A 40 12.28 -1.13 -2.40
N LEU A 41 11.10 -1.21 -3.01
CA LEU A 41 10.67 -2.33 -3.84
C LEU A 41 10.86 -2.10 -5.34
N SER A 42 11.34 -0.92 -5.75
CA SER A 42 11.45 -0.53 -7.17
C SER A 42 12.37 -1.44 -8.00
N ASP A 43 13.33 -2.12 -7.37
CA ASP A 43 14.21 -3.08 -8.05
C ASP A 43 13.64 -4.51 -8.12
N ASN A 44 12.48 -4.76 -7.48
CA ASN A 44 11.81 -6.05 -7.54
C ASN A 44 10.96 -6.15 -8.81
N LYS A 45 11.45 -6.92 -9.79
CA LYS A 45 10.79 -7.12 -11.09
C LYS A 45 9.34 -7.58 -10.99
N ILE A 46 9.01 -8.44 -10.03
CA ILE A 46 7.64 -8.93 -9.85
C ILE A 46 6.72 -7.78 -9.44
N VAL A 47 7.18 -6.95 -8.50
CA VAL A 47 6.45 -5.76 -8.04
C VAL A 47 6.31 -4.75 -9.18
N GLU A 48 7.39 -4.51 -9.94
CA GLU A 48 7.39 -3.63 -11.11
C GLU A 48 6.38 -4.08 -12.18
N GLU A 49 6.37 -5.38 -12.53
CA GLU A 49 5.47 -5.96 -13.53
C GLU A 49 4.01 -5.82 -13.09
N ILE A 50 3.70 -6.13 -11.82
CA ILE A 50 2.34 -6.05 -11.27
C ILE A 50 1.88 -4.59 -11.16
N ASN A 51 2.73 -3.67 -10.72
CA ASN A 51 2.40 -2.24 -10.70
C ASN A 51 2.17 -1.68 -12.10
N SER A 52 2.96 -2.14 -13.08
CA SER A 52 2.79 -1.75 -14.49
C SER A 52 1.42 -2.18 -15.03
N LYS A 53 0.96 -3.41 -14.72
CA LYS A 53 -0.40 -3.86 -15.06
C LYS A 53 -1.46 -2.92 -14.47
N LEU A 54 -1.30 -2.55 -13.20
CA LEU A 54 -2.24 -1.64 -12.52
C LEU A 54 -2.27 -0.26 -13.19
N GLN A 55 -1.11 0.33 -13.50
CA GLN A 55 -0.98 1.61 -14.19
C GLN A 55 -1.58 1.59 -15.60
N ASN A 56 -1.39 0.50 -16.33
CA ASN A 56 -1.91 0.31 -17.69
C ASN A 56 -3.37 -0.14 -17.74
N LYS A 57 -4.02 -0.31 -16.59
CA LYS A 57 -5.39 -0.83 -16.45
C LYS A 57 -5.57 -2.20 -17.10
N GLU A 58 -4.55 -3.04 -16.95
CA GLU A 58 -4.58 -4.44 -17.36
C GLU A 58 -5.32 -5.29 -16.31
N VAL A 59 -5.66 -6.51 -16.69
CA VAL A 59 -6.32 -7.45 -15.79
C VAL A 59 -5.31 -7.91 -14.72
N ILE A 60 -5.67 -7.74 -13.45
CA ILE A 60 -4.95 -8.29 -12.30
C ILE A 60 -5.53 -9.66 -11.99
N SER A 61 -4.69 -10.70 -12.12
CA SER A 61 -5.08 -12.08 -11.88
C SER A 61 -5.00 -12.47 -10.40
N ASP A 62 -5.65 -13.57 -10.02
CA ASP A 62 -5.52 -14.13 -8.68
C ASP A 62 -4.07 -14.56 -8.38
N ASP A 63 -3.32 -14.99 -9.40
CA ASP A 63 -1.90 -15.33 -9.28
C ASP A 63 -1.05 -14.08 -8.96
N ASP A 64 -1.39 -12.91 -9.52
CA ASP A 64 -0.71 -11.64 -9.19
C ASP A 64 -0.93 -11.29 -7.71
N ILE A 65 -2.17 -11.43 -7.22
CA ILE A 65 -2.53 -11.19 -5.82
C ILE A 65 -1.78 -12.17 -4.89
N GLN A 66 -1.80 -13.47 -5.23
CA GLN A 66 -1.11 -14.49 -4.44
C GLN A 66 0.39 -14.25 -4.40
N THR A 67 0.99 -13.85 -5.52
CA THR A 67 2.43 -13.57 -5.61
C THR A 67 2.84 -12.42 -4.67
N ILE A 68 2.06 -11.34 -4.61
CA ILE A 68 2.31 -10.25 -3.65
C ILE A 68 2.10 -10.71 -2.21
N SER A 69 1.08 -11.54 -1.95
CA SER A 69 0.84 -12.12 -0.62
C SER A 69 2.04 -12.96 -0.15
N ASP A 70 2.57 -13.84 -1.01
CA ASP A 70 3.70 -14.70 -0.68
C ASP A 70 4.97 -13.88 -0.41
N LEU A 71 5.21 -12.80 -1.17
CA LEU A 71 6.30 -11.88 -0.90
C LEU A 71 6.13 -11.18 0.44
N MET A 72 4.92 -10.69 0.74
CA MET A 72 4.60 -10.02 2.00
C MET A 72 4.87 -10.95 3.19
N GLU A 73 4.35 -12.18 3.16
CA GLU A 73 4.53 -13.18 4.22
C GLU A 73 6.03 -13.48 4.45
N ARG A 74 6.79 -13.65 3.37
CA ARG A 74 8.24 -13.88 3.47
C ARG A 74 8.97 -12.72 4.16
N HIS A 75 8.61 -11.48 3.86
CA HIS A 75 9.24 -10.32 4.49
C HIS A 75 8.80 -10.16 5.95
N ASP A 76 7.56 -10.53 6.29
CA ASP A 76 7.07 -10.57 7.68
C ASP A 76 7.82 -11.61 8.53
N GLU A 77 8.05 -12.80 7.98
CA GLU A 77 8.87 -13.83 8.63
C GLU A 77 10.30 -13.33 8.89
N LEU A 78 10.93 -12.70 7.89
CA LEU A 78 12.28 -12.14 8.04
C LEU A 78 12.35 -11.01 9.07
N TYR A 79 11.30 -10.19 9.19
CA TYR A 79 11.21 -9.17 10.22
C TYR A 79 11.32 -9.78 11.63
N PHE A 80 10.50 -10.79 11.93
CA PHE A 80 10.53 -11.44 13.24
C PHE A 80 11.84 -12.19 13.48
N ASP A 81 12.39 -12.86 12.46
CA ASP A 81 13.70 -13.50 12.56
C ASP A 81 14.80 -12.49 12.92
N TYR A 82 14.82 -11.32 12.28
CA TYR A 82 15.82 -10.30 12.60
C TYR A 82 15.60 -9.66 13.98
N ASP A 83 14.35 -9.39 14.36
CA ASP A 83 14.02 -8.81 15.67
C ASP A 83 14.43 -9.75 16.81
N ASP A 84 14.12 -11.05 16.69
CA ASP A 84 14.49 -12.08 17.67
C ASP A 84 16.01 -12.27 17.80
N ASN A 85 16.76 -12.02 16.72
CA ASN A 85 18.23 -12.06 16.71
C ASN A 85 18.88 -10.73 17.15
N GLY A 86 18.10 -9.72 17.51
CA GLY A 86 18.59 -8.40 17.93
C GLY A 86 19.13 -7.53 16.79
N GLN A 87 18.74 -7.84 15.55
CA GLN A 87 19.12 -7.12 14.33
C GLN A 87 18.07 -6.07 13.97
N GLY A 88 17.94 -5.05 14.84
CA GLY A 88 16.85 -4.08 14.76
C GLY A 88 16.82 -3.24 13.47
N GLU A 89 17.97 -2.91 12.89
CA GLU A 89 18.01 -2.16 11.63
C GLU A 89 17.48 -3.00 10.45
N GLU A 90 17.93 -4.24 10.34
CA GLU A 90 17.45 -5.18 9.33
C GLU A 90 15.97 -5.52 9.52
N ALA A 91 15.53 -5.70 10.77
CA ALA A 91 14.13 -5.90 11.09
C ALA A 91 13.27 -4.73 10.57
N MET A 92 13.68 -3.48 10.81
CA MET A 92 12.94 -2.31 10.32
C MET A 92 12.89 -2.20 8.80
N ILE A 93 13.95 -2.62 8.09
CA ILE A 93 13.96 -2.69 6.63
C ILE A 93 12.91 -3.68 6.14
N GLU A 94 12.88 -4.88 6.72
CA GLU A 94 11.92 -5.92 6.33
C GLU A 94 10.48 -5.54 6.72
N PHE A 95 10.28 -4.91 7.88
CA PHE A 95 9.00 -4.34 8.27
C PHE A 95 8.47 -3.33 7.22
N GLY A 96 9.32 -2.40 6.78
CA GLY A 96 8.94 -1.42 5.75
C GLY A 96 8.50 -2.09 4.44
N LYS A 97 9.23 -3.13 3.99
CA LYS A 97 8.85 -3.93 2.82
C LYS A 97 7.52 -4.66 3.01
N THR A 98 7.30 -5.26 4.17
CA THR A 98 6.02 -5.93 4.49
C THR A 98 4.86 -4.95 4.42
N ARG A 99 4.99 -3.74 4.99
CA ARG A 99 3.97 -2.69 4.92
C ARG A 99 3.71 -2.23 3.49
N ALA A 100 4.76 -2.04 2.71
CA ALA A 100 4.63 -1.69 1.30
C ALA A 100 3.91 -2.77 0.49
N LEU A 101 4.25 -4.04 0.69
CA LEU A 101 3.60 -5.17 0.01
C LEU A 101 2.15 -5.35 0.47
N ALA A 102 1.85 -5.16 1.75
CA ALA A 102 0.48 -5.17 2.26
C ALA A 102 -0.36 -4.04 1.62
N SER A 103 0.22 -2.85 1.48
CA SER A 103 -0.42 -1.73 0.78
C SER A 103 -0.76 -2.09 -0.67
N LEU A 104 0.20 -2.68 -1.39
CA LEU A 104 -0.01 -3.15 -2.77
C LEU A 104 -1.08 -4.23 -2.84
N LEU A 105 -1.03 -5.22 -1.96
CA LEU A 105 -2.03 -6.29 -1.90
C LEU A 105 -3.45 -5.73 -1.79
N TYR A 106 -3.68 -4.80 -0.85
CA TYR A 106 -4.97 -4.16 -0.70
C TYR A 106 -5.36 -3.29 -1.90
N ALA A 107 -4.40 -2.61 -2.54
CA ALA A 107 -4.64 -1.82 -3.75
C ALA A 107 -5.08 -2.68 -4.95
N LEU A 108 -4.49 -3.87 -5.11
CA LEU A 108 -4.87 -4.83 -6.15
C LEU A 108 -6.27 -5.41 -5.89
N GLN A 109 -6.56 -5.77 -4.63
CA GLN A 109 -7.89 -6.24 -4.26
C GLN A 109 -8.95 -5.13 -4.40
N TYR A 110 -8.61 -3.88 -4.08
CA TYR A 110 -9.45 -2.72 -4.37
C TYR A 110 -9.70 -2.58 -5.86
N TYR A 111 -8.67 -2.67 -6.70
CA TYR A 111 -8.81 -2.58 -8.16
C TYR A 111 -9.81 -3.61 -8.71
N ASN A 112 -9.80 -4.84 -8.19
CA ASN A 112 -10.70 -5.90 -8.64
C ASN A 112 -12.13 -5.80 -8.07
N THR A 113 -12.31 -5.20 -6.90
CA THR A 113 -13.61 -5.24 -6.18
C THR A 113 -14.29 -3.88 -6.04
N THR A 114 -13.55 -2.79 -6.22
CA THR A 114 -13.94 -1.40 -5.91
C THR A 114 -14.37 -1.18 -4.45
N ASN A 115 -14.01 -2.08 -3.54
CA ASN A 115 -14.34 -1.96 -2.12
C ASN A 115 -13.47 -0.88 -1.43
N ILE A 116 -14.08 0.25 -1.10
CA ILE A 116 -13.43 1.42 -0.49
C ILE A 116 -12.66 1.10 0.79
N ASP A 117 -13.10 0.12 1.58
CA ASP A 117 -12.37 -0.26 2.79
C ASP A 117 -10.96 -0.76 2.47
N LEU A 118 -10.78 -1.48 1.35
CA LEU A 118 -9.46 -1.93 0.91
C LEU A 118 -8.56 -0.78 0.47
N LEU A 119 -9.11 0.24 -0.19
CA LEU A 119 -8.34 1.44 -0.54
C LEU A 119 -7.84 2.16 0.72
N LYS A 120 -8.69 2.27 1.75
CA LYS A 120 -8.28 2.89 3.02
C LYS A 120 -7.25 2.04 3.77
N GLU A 121 -7.35 0.71 3.73
CA GLU A 121 -6.32 -0.18 4.29
C GLU A 121 -5.00 -0.06 3.53
N SER A 122 -5.04 0.06 2.20
CA SER A 122 -3.85 0.30 1.37
C SER A 122 -3.12 1.59 1.76
N ILE A 123 -3.87 2.69 1.92
CA ILE A 123 -3.32 3.99 2.35
C ILE A 123 -2.75 3.89 3.76
N TYR A 124 -3.45 3.22 4.67
CA TYR A 124 -2.97 3.01 6.04
C TYR A 124 -1.62 2.28 6.04
N GLU A 125 -1.52 1.12 5.38
CA GLU A 125 -0.27 0.35 5.35
C GLU A 125 0.87 1.15 4.71
N ALA A 126 0.60 1.87 3.62
CA ALA A 126 1.59 2.76 2.99
C ALA A 126 2.11 3.81 3.97
N SER A 127 1.22 4.43 4.74
CA SER A 127 1.59 5.45 5.71
C SER A 127 2.41 4.92 6.89
N MET A 128 2.41 3.60 7.13
CA MET A 128 3.15 2.97 8.22
C MET A 128 4.57 2.55 7.83
N ILE A 129 5.00 2.74 6.57
CA ILE A 129 6.36 2.41 6.11
C ILE A 129 7.40 3.29 6.81
N ASN A 130 7.10 4.59 6.95
CA ASN A 130 7.98 5.58 7.58
C ASN A 130 7.24 6.38 8.66
N GLU A 131 8.01 7.04 9.53
CA GLU A 131 7.46 7.85 10.64
C GLU A 131 6.82 9.17 10.17
N ASP A 132 7.31 9.79 9.08
CA ASP A 132 6.73 11.01 8.50
C ASP A 132 6.02 10.71 7.18
N ASN A 133 4.70 10.84 7.20
CA ASN A 133 3.79 10.59 6.08
C ASN A 133 2.89 11.80 5.79
N SER A 134 3.24 12.97 6.33
CA SER A 134 2.44 14.18 6.22
C SER A 134 2.29 14.64 4.76
N ASP A 135 3.38 14.64 3.99
CA ASP A 135 3.38 14.98 2.56
C ASP A 135 2.57 13.99 1.71
N PHE A 136 2.60 12.70 2.07
CA PHE A 136 1.79 11.67 1.44
C PHE A 136 0.30 11.96 1.65
N PHE A 137 -0.13 12.21 2.89
CA PHE A 137 -1.52 12.55 3.17
C PHE A 137 -1.97 13.85 2.51
N ASN A 138 -1.13 14.88 2.53
CA ASN A 138 -1.42 16.15 1.85
C ASN A 138 -1.63 15.93 0.35
N THR A 139 -0.79 15.11 -0.26
CA THR A 139 -0.91 14.75 -1.69
C THR A 139 -2.25 14.08 -1.98
N LEU A 140 -2.67 13.11 -1.17
CA LEU A 140 -3.95 12.43 -1.37
C LEU A 140 -5.15 13.35 -1.12
N GLN A 141 -5.09 14.19 -0.08
CA GLN A 141 -6.17 15.13 0.24
C GLN A 141 -6.41 16.11 -0.91
N ASN A 142 -5.34 16.68 -1.49
CA ASN A 142 -5.42 17.59 -2.63
C ASN A 142 -6.04 16.96 -3.90
N MET A 143 -6.15 15.63 -3.98
CA MET A 143 -6.82 14.95 -5.09
C MET A 143 -8.33 14.83 -4.94
N ILE A 144 -8.86 14.89 -3.71
CA ILE A 144 -10.30 14.71 -3.42
C ILE A 144 -11.02 16.07 -3.25
N GLU A 145 -10.28 17.16 -3.06
CA GLU A 145 -10.82 18.53 -3.03
C GLU A 145 -11.47 18.97 -4.36
#